data_AF-A0A660LLK2-F1
#
_entry.id   AF-A0A660LLK2-F1
#
_cell.length_a   1.000
_cell.length_b   1.000
_cell.length_c   1.000
_cell.angle_alpha   90.00
_cell.angle_beta   90.00
_cell.angle_gamma   90.00
#
_symmetry.space_group_name_H-M   'P 1'
#
loop_
_entity.id
_entity.type
_entity.pdbx_description
1 polymer ?
#
loop_
_entity_poly.entity_id
_entity_poly.type
_entity_poly.pdbx_seq_one_letter_code
_entity_poly.pdbx_strand_id
1 'polypeptide(L)'
;MNLDYAGSVTYTYPKAGPGNVWRVTAGPDGTLTDASGRSYPYLFWEGIAPRGYGQKEGFVVSGKAAAPFLEDKLKRLGLNDKEAADFITFWGPRLAQNDTNLVTFATEQYSADARYIFADGAGNPVVPDTFIRVYMVYSKLDAPVSVPEQKLGPPPERKGLVAVEWGGSEQ
;
A
#
# COMPACT_ATOMS: atom_id res chain seq x y z
N MET A 1 0.80 0.79 16.76
CA MET A 1 1.25 1.41 15.50
C MET A 1 0.71 2.82 15.42
N ASN A 2 1.54 3.78 15.01
CA ASN A 2 1.15 5.17 14.77
C ASN A 2 1.45 5.53 13.30
N LEU A 3 0.50 6.18 12.64
CA LEU A 3 0.67 6.75 11.30
C LEU A 3 0.96 8.25 11.41
N ASP A 4 2.13 8.65 10.95
CA ASP A 4 2.51 10.04 10.68
C ASP A 4 2.35 10.28 9.17
N TYR A 5 1.32 11.03 8.80
CA TYR A 5 0.99 11.33 7.42
C TYR A 5 1.01 12.84 7.18
N ALA A 6 1.78 13.28 6.19
CA ALA A 6 1.90 14.69 5.82
C ALA A 6 0.62 15.24 5.13
N GLY A 7 -0.21 14.35 4.58
CA GLY A 7 -1.52 14.70 4.05
C GLY A 7 -2.61 14.72 5.14
N SER A 8 -3.86 14.53 4.73
CA SER A 8 -4.99 14.46 5.65
C SER A 8 -5.59 13.06 5.68
N VAL A 9 -5.66 12.43 6.85
CA VAL A 9 -6.35 11.15 7.03
C VAL A 9 -7.86 11.40 7.06
N THR A 10 -8.61 10.77 6.14
CA THR A 10 -10.05 10.96 5.98
C THR A 10 -10.87 9.81 6.55
N TYR A 11 -10.30 8.59 6.57
CA TYR A 11 -10.97 7.41 7.10
C TYR A 11 -9.98 6.44 7.75
N THR A 12 -10.42 5.71 8.77
CA THR A 12 -9.64 4.61 9.38
C THR A 12 -10.56 3.48 9.79
N TYR A 13 -10.10 2.25 9.60
CA TYR A 13 -10.77 1.04 10.09
C TYR A 13 -9.75 0.00 10.59
N PRO A 14 -9.90 -0.53 11.82
CA PRO A 14 -10.76 0.00 12.88
C PRO A 14 -10.44 1.48 13.16
N LYS A 15 -11.36 2.19 13.84
CA LYS A 15 -11.18 3.62 14.10
C LYS A 15 -9.88 3.84 14.88
N ALA A 16 -8.96 4.61 14.31
CA ALA A 16 -7.73 4.98 15.00
C ALA A 16 -8.02 5.92 16.17
N GLY A 17 -7.24 5.80 17.25
CA GLY A 17 -7.25 6.73 18.37
C GLY A 17 -6.59 8.07 18.03
N PRO A 18 -6.51 8.99 19.01
CA PRO A 18 -5.88 10.30 18.84
C PRO A 18 -4.47 10.19 18.24
N GLY A 19 -4.18 11.05 17.25
CA GLY A 19 -2.91 11.04 16.53
C GLY A 19 -2.74 9.85 15.58
N ASN A 20 -3.82 9.23 15.06
CA ASN A 20 -3.76 8.08 14.15
C ASN A 20 -3.04 6.87 14.75
N VAL A 21 -3.37 6.53 16.00
CA VAL A 21 -2.77 5.42 16.74
C VAL A 21 -3.72 4.23 16.79
N TRP A 22 -3.24 3.07 16.33
CA TRP A 22 -3.86 1.77 16.57
C TRP A 22 -3.12 1.01 17.66
N ARG A 23 -3.90 0.48 18.62
CA ARG A 23 -3.42 -0.43 19.68
C ARG A 23 -3.94 -1.83 19.38
N VAL A 24 -3.11 -2.62 18.72
CA VAL A 24 -3.38 -4.01 18.36
C VAL A 24 -2.13 -4.86 18.63
N THR A 25 -2.34 -6.14 18.91
CA THR A 25 -1.29 -7.15 19.00
C THR A 25 -1.23 -7.92 17.68
N ALA A 26 -0.05 -7.99 17.07
CA ALA A 26 0.17 -8.78 15.87
C ALA A 26 0.52 -10.24 16.23
N GLY A 27 -0.22 -11.19 15.66
CA GLY A 27 0.07 -12.61 15.72
C GLY A 27 1.09 -13.06 14.66
N PRO A 28 1.74 -14.22 14.83
CA PRO A 28 2.68 -14.77 13.84
C PRO A 28 2.07 -15.05 12.46
N ASP A 29 0.75 -15.22 12.39
CA ASP A 29 -0.03 -15.42 11.17
C ASP A 29 -0.45 -14.11 10.48
N GLY A 30 -0.05 -12.96 11.04
CA GLY A 30 -0.42 -11.63 10.59
C GLY A 30 -1.78 -11.14 11.12
N THR A 31 -2.50 -11.94 11.92
CA THR A 31 -3.76 -11.51 12.53
C THR A 31 -3.51 -10.43 13.58
N LEU A 32 -4.26 -9.33 13.50
CA LEU A 32 -4.19 -8.23 14.45
C LEU A 32 -5.36 -8.34 15.44
N THR A 33 -5.10 -8.28 16.75
CA THR A 33 -6.17 -8.36 17.77
C THR A 33 -6.19 -7.10 18.62
N ASP A 34 -7.37 -6.51 18.82
CA ASP A 34 -7.54 -5.37 19.73
C ASP A 34 -7.79 -5.80 21.18
N ALA A 35 -7.85 -4.83 22.11
CA ALA A 35 -8.06 -5.09 23.54
C ALA A 35 -9.43 -5.72 23.87
N SER A 36 -10.40 -5.68 22.96
CA SER A 36 -11.70 -6.35 23.12
C SER A 36 -11.68 -7.82 22.68
N GLY A 37 -10.55 -8.28 22.12
CA GLY A 37 -10.40 -9.62 21.56
C GLY A 37 -10.89 -9.74 20.11
N ARG A 38 -11.22 -8.62 19.45
CA ARG A 38 -11.64 -8.64 18.05
C ARG A 38 -10.41 -8.72 17.14
N SER A 39 -10.50 -9.62 16.15
CA SER A 39 -9.44 -9.85 15.16
C SER A 39 -9.68 -9.08 13.86
N TYR A 40 -8.60 -8.61 13.25
CA TYR A 40 -8.56 -7.90 11.98
C TYR A 40 -7.47 -8.50 11.08
N PRO A 41 -7.72 -8.65 9.77
CA PRO A 41 -6.70 -9.12 8.83
C PRO A 41 -5.65 -8.05 8.51
N TYR A 42 -6.02 -6.76 8.62
CA TYR A 42 -5.16 -5.60 8.39
C TYR A 42 -5.78 -4.34 9.02
N LEU A 43 -4.99 -3.26 9.10
CA LEU A 43 -5.47 -1.91 9.41
C LEU A 43 -5.65 -1.15 8.11
N PHE A 44 -6.74 -0.42 7.98
CA PHE A 44 -7.11 0.33 6.78
C PHE A 44 -7.20 1.81 7.07
N TRP A 45 -6.78 2.64 6.11
CA TRP A 45 -6.99 4.07 6.15
C TRP A 45 -7.08 4.66 4.75
N GLU A 46 -7.83 5.76 4.64
CA GLU A 46 -7.88 6.62 3.45
C GLU A 46 -7.36 8.01 3.81
N GLY A 47 -6.80 8.71 2.83
CA GLY A 47 -6.35 10.07 3.02
C GLY A 47 -6.24 10.85 1.71
N ILE A 48 -6.08 12.16 1.86
CA ILE A 48 -5.81 13.08 0.76
C ILE A 48 -4.31 13.36 0.76
N ALA A 49 -3.66 13.05 -0.36
CA ALA A 49 -2.23 13.29 -0.53
C ALA A 49 -1.90 14.79 -0.48
N PRO A 50 -0.75 15.18 0.11
CA PRO A 50 -0.36 16.58 0.21
C PRO A 50 0.03 17.17 -1.16
N ARG A 51 0.30 16.31 -2.15
CA ARG A 51 0.71 16.65 -3.51
C ARG A 51 0.48 15.46 -4.44
N GLY A 52 0.59 15.70 -5.73
CA GLY A 52 0.70 14.64 -6.73
C GLY A 52 2.06 13.93 -6.72
N TYR A 53 2.08 12.74 -7.31
CA TYR A 53 3.26 11.90 -7.49
C TYR A 53 3.63 11.83 -8.97
N GLY A 54 4.90 12.02 -9.30
CA GLY A 54 5.33 12.03 -10.69
C GLY A 54 5.30 10.63 -11.33
N GLN A 55 4.80 10.54 -12.56
CA GLN A 55 4.76 9.31 -13.38
C GLN A 55 5.70 9.42 -14.59
N LYS A 56 7.00 9.56 -14.33
CA LYS A 56 8.04 9.70 -15.37
C LYS A 56 8.37 8.37 -16.07
N GLU A 57 8.03 7.26 -15.44
CA GLU A 57 8.15 5.89 -15.91
C GLU A 57 6.92 5.11 -15.43
N GLY A 58 6.63 3.98 -16.05
CA GLY A 58 5.50 3.16 -15.63
C GLY A 58 5.12 2.11 -16.65
N PHE A 59 3.87 1.68 -16.56
CA PHE A 59 3.29 0.65 -17.40
C PHE A 59 1.98 1.16 -18.00
N VAL A 60 1.85 1.07 -19.32
CA VAL A 60 0.56 1.31 -19.99
C VAL A 60 -0.23 0.01 -19.95
N VAL A 61 -1.36 0.00 -19.26
CA VAL A 61 -2.12 -1.21 -18.95
C VAL A 61 -3.58 -1.01 -19.34
N SER A 62 -4.12 -1.91 -20.15
CA SER A 62 -5.56 -1.92 -20.42
C SER A 62 -6.33 -2.27 -19.15
N GLY A 63 -7.47 -1.60 -18.89
CA GLY A 63 -8.30 -1.94 -17.73
C GLY A 63 -8.76 -3.40 -17.72
N LYS A 64 -8.93 -4.02 -18.90
CA LYS A 64 -9.26 -5.46 -19.04
C LYS A 64 -8.14 -6.38 -18.56
N ALA A 65 -6.90 -5.89 -18.52
CA ALA A 65 -5.72 -6.62 -18.06
C ALA A 65 -5.27 -6.17 -16.66
N ALA A 66 -6.03 -5.34 -15.95
CA ALA A 66 -5.62 -4.77 -14.67
C ALA A 66 -5.31 -5.83 -13.62
N ALA A 67 -6.18 -6.82 -13.43
CA ALA A 67 -5.96 -7.89 -12.45
C ALA A 67 -4.69 -8.71 -12.72
N PRO A 68 -4.50 -9.34 -13.90
CA PRO A 68 -3.29 -10.12 -14.16
C PRO A 68 -2.01 -9.26 -14.17
N PHE A 69 -2.11 -7.99 -14.57
CA PHE A 69 -0.99 -7.05 -14.43
C PHE A 69 -0.61 -6.83 -12.95
N LEU A 70 -1.59 -6.57 -12.09
CA LEU A 70 -1.35 -6.35 -10.66
C LEU A 70 -0.83 -7.63 -9.99
N GLU A 71 -1.36 -8.81 -10.32
CA GLU A 71 -0.86 -10.10 -9.80
C GLU A 71 0.64 -10.28 -10.08
N ASP A 72 1.09 -9.99 -11.31
CA ASP A 72 2.51 -10.05 -11.68
C ASP A 72 3.36 -9.02 -10.91
N LYS A 73 2.96 -7.74 -10.96
CA LYS A 73 3.79 -6.67 -10.39
C LYS A 73 3.82 -6.68 -8.87
N LEU A 74 2.71 -6.97 -8.19
CA LEU A 74 2.66 -7.02 -6.72
C LEU A 74 3.50 -8.17 -6.18
N LYS A 75 3.51 -9.33 -6.85
CA LYS A 75 4.40 -10.45 -6.52
C LYS A 75 5.87 -10.04 -6.66
N ARG A 76 6.22 -9.33 -7.73
CA ARG A 76 7.58 -8.80 -7.95
C ARG A 76 7.99 -7.79 -6.86
N LEU A 77 7.03 -7.04 -6.33
CA LEU A 77 7.22 -6.08 -5.26
C LEU A 77 7.19 -6.69 -3.84
N GLY A 78 6.96 -8.00 -3.74
CA GLY A 78 7.07 -8.75 -2.49
C GLY A 78 5.76 -9.02 -1.76
N LEU A 79 4.60 -8.66 -2.32
CA LEU A 79 3.32 -9.06 -1.75
C LEU A 79 3.08 -10.55 -1.95
N ASN A 80 2.51 -11.20 -0.95
CA ASN A 80 1.99 -12.57 -1.09
C ASN A 80 0.56 -12.56 -1.66
N ASP A 81 0.02 -13.74 -1.95
CA ASP A 81 -1.29 -13.88 -2.60
C ASP A 81 -2.43 -13.22 -1.80
N LYS A 82 -2.39 -13.28 -0.45
CA LYS A 82 -3.39 -12.66 0.42
C LYS A 82 -3.35 -11.14 0.33
N GLU A 83 -2.15 -10.56 0.49
CA GLU A 83 -1.95 -9.11 0.44
C GLU A 83 -2.22 -8.55 -0.96
N ALA A 84 -1.83 -9.28 -2.02
CA ALA A 84 -2.13 -8.93 -3.39
C ALA A 84 -3.63 -8.98 -3.66
N ALA A 85 -4.35 -9.99 -3.15
CA ALA A 85 -5.80 -10.05 -3.26
C ALA A 85 -6.49 -8.86 -2.57
N ASP A 86 -6.04 -8.46 -1.37
CA ASP A 86 -6.57 -7.29 -0.66
C ASP A 86 -6.36 -6.01 -1.48
N PHE A 87 -5.15 -5.82 -2.02
CA PHE A 87 -4.82 -4.69 -2.89
C PHE A 87 -5.69 -4.66 -4.16
N ILE A 88 -5.77 -5.78 -4.88
CA ILE A 88 -6.47 -5.90 -6.16
C ILE A 88 -7.97 -5.74 -5.96
N THR A 89 -8.54 -6.25 -4.87
CA THR A 89 -9.96 -6.10 -4.57
C THR A 89 -10.36 -4.63 -4.46
N PHE A 90 -9.46 -3.78 -3.95
CA PHE A 90 -9.69 -2.35 -3.88
C PHE A 90 -9.37 -1.62 -5.21
N TRP A 91 -8.18 -1.83 -5.77
CA TRP A 91 -7.69 -1.04 -6.91
C TRP A 91 -8.06 -1.60 -8.28
N GLY A 92 -8.18 -2.92 -8.41
CA GLY A 92 -8.49 -3.61 -9.66
C GLY A 92 -9.78 -3.09 -10.33
N PRO A 93 -10.91 -2.99 -9.61
CA PRO A 93 -12.14 -2.44 -10.18
C PRO A 93 -12.01 -1.00 -10.70
N ARG A 94 -11.16 -0.18 -10.06
CA ARG A 94 -10.93 1.22 -10.47
C ARG A 94 -10.13 1.29 -11.76
N LEU A 95 -9.05 0.52 -11.88
CA LEU A 95 -8.28 0.42 -13.13
C LEU A 95 -9.14 -0.17 -14.26
N ALA A 96 -10.02 -1.12 -13.95
CA ALA A 96 -10.88 -1.79 -14.93
C ALA A 96 -11.98 -0.88 -15.53
N GLN A 97 -12.30 0.24 -14.88
CA GLN A 97 -13.24 1.24 -15.42
C GLN A 97 -12.64 2.05 -16.57
N ASN A 98 -11.30 2.08 -16.68
CA ASN A 98 -10.59 2.79 -17.73
C ASN A 98 -10.25 1.85 -18.88
N ASP A 99 -10.34 2.33 -20.12
CA ASP A 99 -9.87 1.54 -21.28
C ASP A 99 -8.36 1.27 -21.17
N THR A 100 -7.61 2.30 -20.77
CA THR A 100 -6.15 2.28 -20.60
C THR A 100 -5.75 3.15 -19.42
N ASN A 101 -4.77 2.67 -18.65
CA ASN A 101 -4.18 3.32 -17.49
C ASN A 101 -2.67 3.49 -17.69
N LEU A 102 -2.11 4.58 -17.18
CA LEU A 102 -0.68 4.66 -16.86
C LEU A 102 -0.51 4.31 -15.38
N VAL A 103 0.24 3.27 -15.07
CA VAL A 103 0.52 2.82 -13.71
C VAL A 103 2.00 3.00 -13.36
N THR A 104 2.28 3.63 -12.23
CA THR A 104 3.64 3.80 -11.68
C THR A 104 3.65 3.38 -10.21
N PHE A 105 4.62 2.57 -9.81
CA PHE A 105 4.84 2.28 -8.39
C PHE A 105 5.75 3.36 -7.79
N ALA A 106 5.16 4.31 -7.07
CA ALA A 106 5.80 5.54 -6.58
C ALA A 106 6.20 5.44 -5.09
N THR A 107 6.54 4.24 -4.61
CA THR A 107 6.85 3.96 -3.19
C THR A 107 7.87 4.94 -2.60
N GLU A 108 8.93 5.29 -3.33
CA GLU A 108 9.95 6.23 -2.84
C GLU A 108 9.37 7.63 -2.60
N GLN A 109 8.61 8.17 -3.58
CA GLN A 109 7.99 9.49 -3.46
C GLN A 109 6.96 9.54 -2.33
N TYR A 110 6.19 8.47 -2.15
CA TYR A 110 5.18 8.33 -1.11
C TYR A 110 5.80 8.17 0.29
N SER A 111 6.97 7.53 0.40
CA SER A 111 7.61 7.27 1.68
C SER A 111 8.08 8.54 2.41
N ALA A 112 8.25 9.64 1.70
CA ALA A 112 8.49 10.95 2.29
C ALA A 112 7.28 11.47 3.08
N ASP A 113 6.07 11.09 2.67
CA ASP A 113 4.81 11.64 3.15
C ASP A 113 4.11 10.74 4.19
N ALA A 114 4.36 9.43 4.18
CA ALA A 114 3.75 8.47 5.13
C ALA A 114 4.81 7.65 5.88
N ARG A 115 4.79 7.77 7.22
CA ARG A 115 5.71 7.08 8.13
C ARG A 115 4.95 6.34 9.22
N TYR A 116 5.53 5.23 9.66
CA TYR A 116 4.96 4.41 10.72
C TYR A 116 5.93 4.28 11.89
N ILE A 117 5.38 4.41 13.09
CA ILE A 117 6.09 4.10 14.33
C ILE A 117 5.43 2.86 14.93
N PHE A 118 6.22 1.82 15.13
CA PHE A 118 5.80 0.58 15.80
C PHE A 118 6.34 0.56 17.22
N ALA A 119 5.57 -0.02 18.13
CA ALA A 119 5.96 -0.17 19.52
C ALA A 119 5.38 -1.46 20.11
N ASP A 120 6.06 -2.02 21.11
CA ASP A 120 5.59 -3.18 21.86
C ASP A 120 4.50 -2.81 22.89
N GLY A 121 4.04 -3.80 23.67
CA GLY A 121 3.02 -3.59 24.70
C GLY A 121 3.44 -2.68 25.86
N ALA A 122 4.75 -2.46 26.05
CA ALA A 122 5.29 -1.53 27.05
C ALA A 122 5.57 -0.13 26.47
N GLY A 123 5.41 0.06 25.16
CA GLY A 123 5.67 1.31 24.45
C GLY A 123 7.10 1.47 23.96
N ASN A 124 7.94 0.42 24.01
CA ASN A 124 9.28 0.50 23.46
C ASN A 124 9.23 0.48 21.92
N PRO A 125 10.06 1.28 21.22
CA PRO A 125 10.12 1.25 19.77
C PRO A 125 10.45 -0.14 19.23
N VAL A 126 9.73 -0.54 18.18
CA VAL A 126 9.96 -1.76 17.42
C VAL A 126 10.28 -1.37 15.99
N VAL A 127 11.32 -1.98 15.42
CA VAL A 127 11.65 -1.83 14.00
C VAL A 127 11.42 -3.17 13.33
N PRO A 128 10.53 -3.27 12.34
CA PRO A 128 10.38 -4.48 11.55
C PRO A 128 11.71 -4.85 10.88
N ASP A 129 12.08 -6.12 10.95
CA ASP A 129 13.24 -6.67 10.24
C ASP A 129 13.09 -6.52 8.72
N THR A 130 11.85 -6.63 8.23
CA THR A 130 11.48 -6.38 6.83
C THR A 130 10.28 -5.45 6.78
N PHE A 131 10.37 -4.36 6.00
CA PHE A 131 9.23 -3.51 5.69
C PHE A 131 8.96 -3.49 4.18
N ILE A 132 7.87 -4.11 3.77
CA ILE A 132 7.45 -4.20 2.36
C ILE A 132 6.42 -3.10 2.12
N ARG A 133 6.69 -2.21 1.17
CA ARG A 133 5.82 -1.08 0.87
C ARG A 133 5.55 -0.98 -0.62
N VAL A 134 4.26 -0.99 -0.99
CA VAL A 134 3.81 -0.75 -2.36
C VAL A 134 2.85 0.42 -2.40
N TYR A 135 3.21 1.46 -3.14
CA TYR A 135 2.30 2.56 -3.43
C TYR A 135 2.12 2.74 -4.93
N MET A 136 0.91 2.47 -5.42
CA MET A 136 0.56 2.57 -6.84
C MET A 136 -0.06 3.94 -7.14
N VAL A 137 0.41 4.57 -8.18
CA VAL A 137 -0.20 5.76 -8.76
C VAL A 137 -0.74 5.36 -10.13
N TYR A 138 -2.01 5.62 -10.39
CA TYR A 138 -2.58 5.40 -11.72
C TYR A 138 -3.27 6.63 -12.26
N SER A 139 -3.20 6.81 -13.57
CA SER A 139 -3.94 7.83 -14.32
C SER A 139 -4.66 7.19 -15.49
N LYS A 140 -5.89 7.62 -15.75
CA LYS A 140 -6.59 7.28 -16.99
C LYS A 140 -5.85 7.92 -18.18
N LEU A 141 -5.69 7.17 -19.26
CA LEU A 141 -5.15 7.68 -20.52
C LEU A 141 -6.25 7.87 -21.55
N ASP A 142 -6.46 9.11 -22.00
CA ASP A 142 -7.37 9.41 -23.12
C ASP A 142 -6.67 9.34 -24.50
N ALA A 143 -5.33 9.27 -24.50
CA ALA A 143 -4.52 9.10 -25.69
C ALA A 143 -3.28 8.23 -25.39
N PRO A 144 -2.68 7.55 -26.39
CA PRO A 144 -1.44 6.80 -26.20
C PRO A 144 -0.31 7.71 -25.70
N VAL A 145 0.41 7.24 -24.69
CA VAL A 145 1.62 7.90 -24.18
C VAL A 145 2.81 6.97 -24.32
N SER A 146 3.99 7.54 -24.58
CA SER A 146 5.25 6.81 -24.53
C SER A 146 5.98 7.21 -23.25
N VAL A 147 6.11 6.25 -22.34
CA VAL A 147 6.89 6.39 -21.11
C VAL A 147 7.89 5.24 -21.04
N PRO A 148 9.10 5.45 -20.50
CA PRO A 148 10.00 4.36 -20.18
C PRO A 148 9.31 3.35 -19.24
N GLU A 149 9.52 2.07 -19.51
CA GLU A 149 9.05 1.03 -18.61
C GLU A 149 9.79 1.14 -17.26
N GLN A 150 9.03 1.19 -16.17
CA GLN A 150 9.59 1.24 -14.83
C GLN A 150 10.32 -0.06 -14.48
N LYS A 151 11.53 0.05 -13.93
CA LYS A 151 12.32 -1.10 -13.51
C LYS A 151 12.02 -1.47 -12.05
N LEU A 152 11.49 -2.67 -11.84
CA LEU A 152 11.22 -3.18 -10.49
C LEU A 152 12.36 -4.09 -10.01
N GLY A 153 12.88 -3.78 -8.81
CA GLY A 153 13.85 -4.61 -8.11
C GLY A 153 13.30 -6.01 -7.80
N PRO A 154 14.17 -6.96 -7.39
CA PRO A 154 13.70 -8.27 -6.92
C PRO A 154 12.81 -8.11 -5.67
N PRO A 155 11.92 -9.08 -5.39
CA PRO A 155 11.11 -9.04 -4.19
C PRO A 155 12.01 -9.05 -2.94
N PRO A 156 11.70 -8.24 -1.92
CA PRO A 156 12.44 -8.27 -0.66
C PRO A 156 12.30 -9.63 0.04
N GLU A 157 13.36 -10.06 0.72
CA GLU A 157 13.33 -11.26 1.57
C GLU A 157 12.46 -10.99 2.80
N ARG A 158 11.57 -11.92 3.14
CA ARG A 158 10.77 -11.88 4.36
C ARG A 158 11.51 -12.56 5.50
N LYS A 159 12.12 -11.77 6.37
CA LYS A 159 12.85 -12.24 7.55
C LYS A 159 12.35 -11.55 8.81
N GLY A 160 12.26 -12.30 9.91
CA GLY A 160 11.91 -11.77 11.23
C GLY A 160 10.51 -11.17 11.28
N LEU A 161 10.35 -10.05 11.99
CA LEU A 161 9.11 -9.28 11.99
C LEU A 161 8.94 -8.57 10.65
N VAL A 162 7.95 -9.00 9.88
CA VAL A 162 7.59 -8.39 8.60
C VAL A 162 6.39 -7.47 8.78
N ALA A 163 6.53 -6.20 8.41
CA ALA A 163 5.41 -5.29 8.24
C ALA A 163 5.19 -5.03 6.74
N VAL A 164 3.91 -4.98 6.33
CA VAL A 164 3.53 -4.74 4.94
C VAL A 164 2.57 -3.56 4.88
N GLU A 165 2.85 -2.61 4.01
CA GLU A 165 1.94 -1.56 3.61
C GLU A 165 1.70 -1.64 2.11
N TRP A 166 0.43 -1.48 1.73
CA TRP A 166 0.04 -1.37 0.35
C TRP A 166 -1.03 -0.30 0.20
N GLY A 167 -1.03 0.42 -0.92
CA GLY A 167 -1.94 1.53 -1.15
C GLY A 167 -1.74 2.17 -2.52
N GLY A 168 -2.48 3.24 -2.78
CA GLY A 168 -2.33 3.97 -4.03
C GLY A 168 -3.17 5.23 -4.11
N SER A 169 -3.10 5.87 -5.27
CA SER A 169 -3.86 7.07 -5.61
C SER A 169 -4.19 7.11 -7.10
N GLU A 170 -5.33 7.68 -7.42
CA GLU A 170 -5.66 8.14 -8.77
C GLU A 170 -5.10 9.56 -8.99
N GLN A 171 -4.67 9.86 -10.22
CA GLN A 171 -4.28 11.19 -10.68
C GLN A 171 -4.82 11.51 -12.06
#